data_AF-H3GSY7-F1
#
_entry.id   AF-H3GSY7-F1
#
_cell.length_a   1.000
_cell.length_b   1.000
_cell.length_c   1.000
_cell.angle_alpha   90.00
_cell.angle_beta   90.00
_cell.angle_gamma   90.00
#
_symmetry.space_group_name_H-M   'P 1'
#
loop_
_entity.id
_entity.type
_entity.pdbx_description
1 polymer ?
#
loop_
_entity_poly.entity_id
_entity_poly.type
_entity_poly.pdbx_seq_one_letter_code
_entity_poly.pdbx_strand_id
1 'polypeptide(L)'
;MSGTRTPRKQRAYSVREKRAAVRRIEEVGVEEVAREISCARGTVHGWWKQADKLFSFTGAATSKTLKGQGRKEMFPAVPALVTFMKDKRREEKALTTRGMMEYMWQIDAAWIDNYMVGKKSGLLALQRLVQRLAIR
;
A
#
# COMPACT_ATOMS: atom_id res chain seq x y z
N MET A 1 30.32 -21.05 17.30
CA MET A 1 29.53 -21.54 16.14
C MET A 1 28.46 -20.50 15.83
N SER A 2 28.73 -19.59 14.90
CA SER A 2 27.80 -18.50 14.55
C SER A 2 26.83 -19.02 13.48
N GLY A 3 25.63 -19.41 13.90
CA GLY A 3 24.56 -19.82 12.99
C GLY A 3 24.12 -18.66 12.12
N THR A 4 24.42 -18.73 10.83
CA THR A 4 23.90 -17.79 9.83
C THR A 4 22.38 -17.95 9.76
N ARG A 5 21.66 -16.98 10.35
CA ARG A 5 20.19 -16.93 10.30
C ARG A 5 19.77 -16.58 8.88
N THR A 6 19.55 -17.60 8.05
CA THR A 6 19.03 -17.42 6.69
C THR A 6 17.69 -16.67 6.77
N PRO A 7 17.50 -15.60 5.99
CA PRO A 7 16.23 -14.86 6.01
C PRO A 7 15.10 -15.82 5.65
N ARG A 8 14.10 -15.93 6.54
CA ARG A 8 12.96 -16.82 6.37
C ARG A 8 12.21 -16.41 5.10
N LYS A 9 12.36 -17.19 4.03
CA LYS A 9 11.69 -16.96 2.75
C LYS A 9 10.18 -16.91 3.01
N GLN A 10 9.57 -15.74 2.84
CA GLN A 10 8.13 -15.57 3.07
C GLN A 10 7.39 -16.46 2.07
N ARG A 11 6.63 -17.44 2.57
CA ARG A 11 5.79 -18.31 1.75
C ARG A 11 4.65 -17.47 1.18
N ALA A 12 4.56 -17.38 -0.14
CA ALA A 12 3.54 -16.60 -0.82
C ALA A 12 2.36 -17.50 -1.17
N TYR A 13 1.21 -17.23 -0.56
CA TYR A 13 -0.03 -17.98 -0.77
C TYR A 13 -0.91 -17.30 -1.82
N SER A 14 -1.44 -18.11 -2.73
CA SER A 14 -2.42 -17.72 -3.74
C SER A 14 -3.79 -17.41 -3.12
N VAL A 15 -4.63 -16.67 -3.84
CA VAL A 15 -6.02 -16.42 -3.45
C VAL A 15 -6.78 -17.73 -3.27
N ARG A 16 -6.51 -18.75 -4.10
CA ARG A 16 -7.11 -20.08 -3.98
C ARG A 16 -6.80 -20.72 -2.63
N GLU A 17 -5.53 -20.76 -2.23
CA GLU A 17 -5.10 -21.33 -0.94
C GLU A 17 -5.72 -20.56 0.24
N LYS A 18 -5.74 -19.22 0.14
CA LYS A 18 -6.35 -18.37 1.16
C LYS A 18 -7.86 -18.61 1.30
N ARG A 19 -8.60 -18.74 0.20
CA ARG A 19 -10.04 -19.05 0.22
C ARG A 19 -10.32 -20.42 0.81
N ALA A 20 -9.54 -21.43 0.44
CA ALA A 20 -9.67 -22.77 0.99
C ALA A 20 -9.44 -22.77 2.51
N ALA A 21 -8.41 -22.07 2.98
CA ALA A 21 -8.16 -21.89 4.40
C ALA A 21 -9.35 -21.18 5.09
N VAL A 22 -9.89 -20.10 4.51
CA VAL A 22 -11.02 -19.38 5.10
C VAL A 22 -12.28 -20.24 5.21
N ARG A 23 -12.61 -21.06 4.20
CA ARG A 23 -13.73 -22.01 4.30
C ARG A 23 -13.54 -22.99 5.45
N ARG A 24 -12.32 -23.52 5.58
CA ARG A 24 -12.00 -24.48 6.64
C ARG A 24 -12.04 -23.86 8.04
N ILE A 25 -11.73 -22.56 8.17
CA ILE A 25 -11.80 -21.85 9.46
C ILE A 25 -13.22 -21.84 10.03
N GLU A 26 -14.25 -21.81 9.18
CA GLU A 26 -15.65 -21.85 9.64
C GLU A 26 -16.00 -23.20 10.30
N GLU A 27 -15.31 -24.27 9.92
CA GLU A 27 -15.56 -25.63 10.44
C GLU A 27 -14.75 -25.94 11.71
N VAL A 28 -13.47 -25.56 11.74
CA VAL A 28 -12.53 -25.99 12.81
C VAL A 28 -11.79 -24.85 13.50
N GLY A 29 -12.04 -23.62 13.08
CA GLY A 29 -11.40 -22.44 13.66
C GLY A 29 -9.99 -22.17 13.13
N VAL A 30 -9.48 -20.98 13.48
CA VAL A 30 -8.21 -20.44 12.96
C VAL A 30 -7.00 -21.24 13.40
N GLU A 31 -7.01 -21.76 14.63
CA GLU A 31 -5.88 -22.44 15.23
C GLU A 31 -5.62 -23.79 14.57
N GLU A 32 -6.68 -24.58 14.37
CA GLU A 32 -6.59 -25.88 13.72
C GLU A 32 -6.14 -25.73 12.26
N VAL A 33 -6.71 -24.78 11.51
CA VAL A 33 -6.26 -24.52 10.13
C VAL A 33 -4.80 -24.09 10.07
N ALA A 34 -4.34 -23.27 11.02
CA ALA A 34 -2.94 -22.86 11.07
C ALA A 34 -2.00 -24.05 11.30
N ARG A 35 -2.41 -25.01 12.13
CA ARG A 35 -1.71 -26.28 12.35
C ARG A 35 -1.70 -27.14 11.08
N GLU A 36 -2.87 -27.38 10.48
CA GLU A 36 -3.04 -28.19 9.26
C GLU A 36 -2.13 -27.70 8.12
N ILE A 37 -2.07 -26.38 7.87
CA ILE A 37 -1.30 -25.81 6.75
C ILE A 37 0.13 -25.38 7.16
N SER A 38 0.54 -25.65 8.39
CA SER A 38 1.85 -25.26 8.95
C SER A 38 2.18 -23.78 8.74
N CYS A 39 1.22 -22.90 9.04
CA CYS A 39 1.34 -21.45 8.90
C CYS A 39 1.19 -20.76 10.26
N ALA A 40 1.75 -19.56 10.41
CA ALA A 40 1.55 -18.79 11.62
C ALA A 40 0.07 -18.45 11.82
N ARG A 41 -0.45 -18.65 13.03
CA ARG A 41 -1.85 -18.32 13.42
C ARG A 41 -2.25 -16.90 13.02
N GLY A 42 -1.35 -15.93 13.21
CA GLY A 42 -1.59 -14.54 12.82
C GLY A 42 -1.82 -14.34 11.31
N THR A 43 -1.16 -15.13 10.47
CA THR A 43 -1.34 -15.09 9.01
C THR A 43 -2.71 -15.61 8.62
N VAL A 44 -3.11 -16.77 9.17
CA VAL A 44 -4.42 -17.40 8.91
C VAL A 44 -5.57 -16.52 9.42
N HIS A 45 -5.41 -15.97 10.63
CA HIS A 45 -6.34 -14.98 11.18
C HIS A 45 -6.46 -13.73 10.30
N GLY A 46 -5.35 -13.27 9.72
CA GLY A 46 -5.33 -12.16 8.77
C GLY A 46 -6.16 -12.45 7.51
N TRP A 47 -6.12 -13.69 7.00
CA TRP A 47 -6.96 -14.10 5.86
C TRP A 47 -8.44 -14.14 6.24
N TRP A 48 -8.77 -14.67 7.41
CA TRP A 48 -10.15 -14.66 7.91
C TRP A 48 -10.71 -13.24 8.03
N LYS A 49 -9.94 -12.30 8.57
CA LYS A 49 -10.32 -10.87 8.57
C LYS A 49 -10.47 -10.24 7.18
N GLN A 50 -9.93 -10.87 6.14
CA GLN A 50 -10.04 -10.43 4.75
C GLN A 50 -10.99 -11.32 3.94
N ALA A 51 -11.82 -12.15 4.58
CA ALA A 51 -12.69 -13.12 3.92
C ALA A 51 -13.54 -12.49 2.82
N ASP A 52 -14.24 -11.38 3.11
CA ASP A 52 -15.08 -10.69 2.13
C ASP A 52 -14.31 -10.27 0.88
N LYS A 53 -13.10 -9.71 1.07
CA LYS A 53 -12.22 -9.29 -0.03
C LYS A 53 -11.65 -10.48 -0.79
N LEU A 54 -11.39 -11.58 -0.09
CA LEU A 54 -10.94 -12.83 -0.69
C LEU A 54 -12.03 -13.40 -1.58
N PHE A 55 -13.29 -13.45 -1.14
CA PHE A 55 -14.40 -14.01 -1.90
C PHE A 55 -14.91 -13.08 -3.00
N SER A 56 -14.90 -11.76 -2.81
CA SER A 56 -15.30 -10.78 -3.84
C SER A 56 -14.25 -10.57 -4.94
N PHE A 57 -13.02 -11.07 -4.77
CA PHE A 57 -11.96 -10.94 -5.76
C PHE A 57 -12.28 -11.68 -7.07
N THR A 58 -12.33 -10.96 -8.19
CA THR A 58 -12.66 -11.51 -9.52
C THR A 58 -11.43 -11.85 -10.38
N GLY A 59 -10.21 -11.60 -9.88
CA GLY A 59 -8.99 -11.92 -10.62
C GLY A 59 -8.57 -13.39 -10.54
N ALA A 60 -7.42 -13.71 -11.15
CA ALA A 60 -6.90 -15.08 -11.20
C ALA A 60 -6.69 -15.69 -9.81
N ALA A 61 -7.21 -16.91 -9.59
CA ALA A 61 -7.12 -17.60 -8.31
C ALA A 61 -5.67 -17.96 -7.91
N THR A 62 -4.77 -18.08 -8.88
CA THR A 62 -3.32 -18.26 -8.69
C THR A 62 -2.60 -16.98 -8.25
N SER A 63 -3.26 -15.82 -8.32
CA SER A 63 -2.69 -14.55 -7.88
C SER A 63 -2.32 -14.60 -6.40
N LYS A 64 -1.15 -14.07 -6.05
CA LYS A 64 -0.69 -13.96 -4.65
C LYS A 64 -1.24 -12.71 -3.96
N THR A 65 -1.75 -11.76 -4.74
CA THR A 65 -2.31 -10.48 -4.27
C THR A 65 -3.77 -10.34 -4.70
N LEU A 66 -4.56 -9.69 -3.86
CA LEU A 66 -5.96 -9.35 -4.14
C LEU A 66 -6.04 -8.07 -4.98
N LYS A 67 -5.31 -7.98 -6.12
CA LYS A 67 -5.13 -6.78 -6.97
C LYS A 67 -6.09 -5.64 -6.62
N GLY A 68 -5.56 -4.53 -6.13
CA GLY A 68 -6.34 -3.47 -5.48
C GLY A 68 -5.49 -2.44 -4.74
N GLN A 69 -4.19 -2.67 -4.62
CA GLN A 69 -3.22 -1.58 -4.51
C GLN A 69 -3.13 -0.88 -5.86
N GLY A 70 -4.23 -0.29 -6.33
CA GLY A 70 -4.32 0.40 -7.60
C GLY A 70 -3.16 1.38 -7.79
N ARG A 71 -2.93 1.81 -9.04
CA ARG A 71 -1.95 2.86 -9.33
C ARG A 71 -2.20 4.00 -8.34
N LYS A 72 -1.22 4.28 -7.48
CA LYS A 72 -1.32 5.37 -6.51
C LYS A 72 -1.73 6.62 -7.27
N GLU A 73 -2.84 7.24 -6.86
CA GLU A 73 -3.29 8.52 -7.41
C GLU A 73 -2.09 9.45 -7.48
N MET A 74 -1.80 9.89 -8.69
CA MET A 74 -0.66 10.74 -8.99
C MET A 74 -1.21 12.12 -9.30
N PHE A 75 -0.51 13.11 -8.80
CA PHE A 75 -0.80 14.50 -9.11
C PHE A 75 -0.73 14.75 -10.63
N PRO A 76 -1.72 15.40 -11.27
CA PRO A 76 -1.78 15.51 -12.74
C PRO A 76 -0.57 16.26 -13.32
N ALA A 77 -0.12 17.31 -12.64
CA ALA A 77 0.99 18.15 -13.08
C ALA A 77 2.32 17.80 -12.40
N VAL A 78 2.66 16.50 -12.29
CA VAL A 78 4.00 16.07 -11.79
C VAL A 78 5.16 16.79 -12.49
N PRO A 79 5.16 16.96 -13.84
CA PRO A 79 6.27 17.64 -14.50
C PRO A 79 6.51 19.06 -13.99
N ALA A 80 5.45 19.84 -13.75
CA ALA A 80 5.54 21.20 -13.22
C ALA A 80 6.14 21.22 -11.80
N LEU A 81 5.68 20.32 -10.93
CA LEU A 81 6.22 20.19 -9.58
C LEU A 81 7.70 19.79 -9.59
N VAL A 82 8.11 18.87 -10.48
CA VAL A 82 9.52 18.46 -10.62
C VAL A 82 10.38 19.62 -11.12
N THR A 83 9.89 20.43 -12.05
CA THR A 83 10.59 21.65 -12.51
C THR A 83 10.79 22.62 -11.34
N PHE A 84 9.73 22.94 -10.60
CA PHE A 84 9.82 23.76 -9.38
C PHE A 84 10.86 23.23 -8.39
N MET A 85 10.90 21.92 -8.15
CA MET A 85 11.89 21.30 -7.27
C MET A 85 13.32 21.46 -7.78
N LYS A 86 13.54 21.31 -9.10
CA LYS A 86 14.85 21.50 -9.73
C LYS A 86 15.30 22.96 -9.66
N ASP A 87 14.39 23.91 -9.86
CA ASP A 87 14.70 25.34 -9.81
C ASP A 87 15.06 25.76 -8.39
N LYS A 88 14.33 25.31 -7.37
CA LYS A 88 14.72 25.52 -5.96
C LYS A 88 16.10 24.98 -5.64
N ARG A 89 16.45 23.80 -6.15
CA ARG A 89 17.80 23.21 -5.98
C ARG A 89 18.87 24.01 -6.72
N ARG A 90 18.59 24.51 -7.94
CA ARG A 90 19.49 25.35 -8.73
C ARG A 90 19.77 26.68 -8.04
N GLU A 91 18.78 27.25 -7.39
CA GLU A 91 18.88 28.50 -6.63
C GLU A 91 19.47 28.33 -5.22
N GLU A 92 19.94 27.12 -4.87
CA GLU A 92 20.42 26.75 -3.52
C GLU A 92 19.41 27.04 -2.39
N LYS A 93 18.11 27.12 -2.72
CA LYS A 93 17.04 27.35 -1.75
C LYS A 93 16.58 26.03 -1.14
N ALA A 94 16.19 26.10 0.13
CA ALA A 94 15.63 24.95 0.84
C ALA A 94 14.33 24.47 0.17
N LEU A 95 14.34 23.23 -0.33
CA LEU A 95 13.15 22.55 -0.85
C LEU A 95 12.39 21.91 0.31
N THR A 96 11.32 22.57 0.77
CA THR A 96 10.51 22.08 1.89
C THR A 96 9.26 21.34 1.41
N THR A 97 8.78 20.37 2.19
CA THR A 97 7.49 19.71 1.93
C THR A 97 6.35 20.72 1.86
N ARG A 98 6.36 21.73 2.75
CA ARG A 98 5.37 22.81 2.75
C ARG A 98 5.39 23.59 1.44
N GLY A 99 6.56 24.04 0.97
CA GLY A 99 6.67 24.80 -0.27
C GLY A 99 6.25 24.01 -1.51
N MET A 100 6.51 22.71 -1.54
CA MET A 100 6.01 21.83 -2.61
C MET A 100 4.48 21.70 -2.57
N MET A 101 3.88 21.59 -1.38
CA MET A 101 2.42 21.54 -1.24
C MET A 101 1.77 22.87 -1.61
N GLU A 102 2.33 24.00 -1.16
CA GLU A 102 1.88 25.35 -1.54
C GLU A 102 1.90 25.53 -3.06
N TYR A 103 2.99 25.10 -3.72
CA TYR A 103 3.07 25.11 -5.17
C TYR A 103 2.00 24.23 -5.82
N MET A 104 1.72 23.04 -5.27
CA MET A 104 0.63 22.17 -5.76
C MET A 104 -0.76 22.83 -5.64
N TRP A 105 -1.03 23.56 -4.55
CA TRP A 105 -2.27 24.32 -4.40
C TRP A 105 -2.39 25.45 -5.43
N GLN A 106 -1.28 26.11 -5.77
CA GLN A 106 -1.26 27.19 -6.77
C GLN A 106 -1.62 26.68 -8.18
N ILE A 107 -1.22 25.46 -8.52
CA ILE A 107 -1.40 24.91 -9.87
C ILE A 107 -2.70 24.13 -10.02
N ASP A 108 -3.22 23.49 -8.96
CA ASP A 108 -4.48 22.72 -9.04
C ASP A 108 -5.11 22.48 -7.65
N ALA A 109 -5.66 23.54 -7.05
CA ALA A 109 -6.36 23.46 -5.76
C ALA A 109 -7.55 22.47 -5.77
N ALA A 110 -8.32 22.44 -6.87
CA ALA A 110 -9.49 21.58 -7.00
C ALA A 110 -9.10 20.10 -6.96
N TRP A 111 -8.00 19.71 -7.60
CA TRP A 111 -7.48 18.36 -7.48
C TRP A 111 -7.01 18.05 -6.06
N ILE A 112 -6.36 18.99 -5.37
CA ILE A 112 -5.89 18.77 -4.00
C ILE A 112 -7.07 18.54 -3.05
N ASP A 113 -8.12 19.35 -3.16
CA ASP A 113 -9.32 19.21 -2.34
C ASP A 113 -9.98 17.86 -2.60
N ASN A 114 -10.21 17.51 -3.87
CA ASN A 114 -10.75 16.20 -4.25
C ASN A 114 -9.85 15.04 -3.79
N TYR A 115 -8.54 15.18 -3.88
CA TYR A 115 -7.58 14.16 -3.44
C TYR A 115 -7.66 13.93 -1.93
N MET A 116 -7.95 14.94 -1.13
CA MET A 116 -8.06 14.81 0.32
C MET A 116 -9.39 14.18 0.75
N VAL A 117 -10.45 14.26 -0.07
CA VAL A 117 -11.74 13.63 0.20
C VAL A 117 -11.59 12.12 0.41
N GLY A 118 -12.22 11.59 1.46
CA GLY A 118 -12.23 10.16 1.78
C GLY A 118 -10.94 9.63 2.42
N LYS A 119 -9.91 10.45 2.61
CA LYS A 119 -8.67 10.04 3.30
C LYS A 119 -8.79 10.27 4.80
N LYS A 120 -8.39 9.26 5.59
CA LYS A 120 -8.38 9.37 7.07
C LYS A 120 -7.62 10.60 7.58
N SER A 121 -6.60 11.03 6.84
CA SER A 121 -5.94 12.32 7.05
C SER A 121 -5.43 12.84 5.70
N GLY A 122 -6.18 13.77 5.11
CA GLY A 122 -5.89 14.34 3.78
C GLY A 122 -4.53 15.01 3.72
N LEU A 123 -4.21 15.87 4.70
CA LEU A 123 -2.94 16.60 4.75
C LEU A 123 -1.73 15.66 4.87
N LEU A 124 -1.80 14.65 5.75
CA LEU A 124 -0.72 13.65 5.87
C LEU A 124 -0.59 12.79 4.60
N ALA A 125 -1.70 12.49 3.93
CA ALA A 125 -1.67 11.77 2.67
C ALA A 125 -0.98 12.59 1.57
N LEU A 126 -1.26 13.90 1.51
CA LEU A 126 -0.64 14.83 0.57
C LEU A 126 0.87 15.01 0.86
N GLN A 127 1.25 15.21 2.12
CA GLN A 127 2.66 15.25 2.53
C GLN A 127 3.43 14.00 2.07
N ARG A 128 2.85 12.81 2.29
CA ARG A 128 3.45 11.54 1.84
C ARG A 128 3.52 11.42 0.32
N LEU A 129 2.61 12.03 -0.42
CA LEU A 129 2.67 12.08 -1.88
C LEU A 129 3.86 12.91 -2.35
N VAL A 130 4.01 14.12 -1.79
CA VAL A 130 5.10 15.04 -2.10
C VAL A 130 6.46 14.45 -1.75
N GLN A 131 6.61 13.85 -0.57
CA GLN A 131 7.85 13.21 -0.15
C GLN A 131 8.29 12.09 -1.11
N ARG A 132 7.35 11.32 -1.65
CA ARG A 132 7.66 10.28 -2.66
C ARG A 132 8.15 10.87 -3.99
N LEU A 133 7.70 12.06 -4.35
CA LEU A 133 8.17 12.75 -5.56
C LEU A 133 9.56 13.37 -5.33
N ALA A 134 9.87 13.80 -4.10
CA ALA A 134 11.17 14.36 -3.74
C ALA A 134 12.34 13.36 -3.74
N ILE A 135 12.04 12.08 -3.50
CA ILE A 135 13.01 10.97 -3.48
C ILE A 135 13.29 10.41 -4.90
N ARG A 136 12.44 10.77 -5.88
CA ARG A 136 12.65 10.39 -7.29
C ARG A 136 13.64 11.33 -7.97
#